data_AF-C1H929-F1
#
_entry.id   AF-C1H929-F1
#
_cell.length_a   1.000
_cell.length_b   1.000
_cell.length_c   1.000
_cell.angle_alpha   90.00
_cell.angle_beta   90.00
_cell.angle_gamma   90.00
#
_symmetry.space_group_name_H-M   'P 1'
#
loop_
_entity.id
_entity.type
_entity.pdbx_description
1 polymer ?
#
loop_
_entity_poly.entity_id
_entity_poly.type
_entity_poly.pdbx_seq_one_letter_code
_entity_poly.pdbx_strand_id
1 'polypeptide(L)'
;MNETECESMAPVEMVRGEGGEGTAATCAARRDKIARYFHVVGVRRVLVTLGAQGVWYSAGDVGREVQIGGAEWVRAVGEVPAAKVESVVDTTGAGDTFVGGYAVQIARWREAKGGGRVGEMTVQERREWYGDVTERAVRWATKASARCVERDGAMNSIPWEDEIL
;
A
#
# COMPACT_ATOMS: atom_id res chain seq x y z
N MET A 1 -0.42 5.96 -3.90
CA MET A 1 -0.08 6.57 -5.20
C MET A 1 -0.56 5.61 -6.29
N ASN A 2 -0.98 6.12 -7.44
CA ASN A 2 -1.22 5.28 -8.62
C ASN A 2 0.09 4.92 -9.33
N GLU A 3 0.01 4.03 -10.30
CA GLU A 3 1.16 3.58 -11.09
C GLU A 3 1.88 4.70 -11.84
N THR A 4 1.17 5.76 -12.24
CA THR A 4 1.76 6.90 -12.97
C THR A 4 2.48 7.85 -12.00
N GLU A 5 1.89 8.10 -10.84
CA GLU A 5 2.51 8.85 -9.74
C GLU A 5 3.75 8.13 -9.19
N CYS A 6 3.71 6.80 -9.13
CA CYS A 6 4.87 5.99 -8.73
C CYS A 6 6.10 6.30 -9.61
N GLU A 7 5.89 6.48 -10.91
CA GLU A 7 6.94 6.86 -11.86
C GLU A 7 7.35 8.33 -11.71
N SER A 8 6.40 9.24 -11.60
CA SER A 8 6.69 10.68 -11.56
C SER A 8 7.34 11.15 -10.27
N MET A 9 7.12 10.43 -9.16
CA MET A 9 7.72 10.72 -7.86
C MET A 9 9.11 10.09 -7.67
N ALA A 10 9.52 9.18 -8.56
CA ALA A 10 10.83 8.56 -8.52
C ALA A 10 11.91 9.47 -9.16
N PRO A 11 13.18 9.39 -8.72
CA PRO A 11 14.28 10.08 -9.38
C PRO A 11 14.36 9.69 -10.85
N VAL A 12 14.53 10.67 -11.73
CA VAL A 12 14.41 10.50 -13.18
C VAL A 12 15.34 9.41 -13.73
N GLU A 13 16.51 9.21 -13.13
CA GLU A 13 17.50 8.19 -13.49
C GLU A 13 17.02 6.76 -13.19
N MET A 14 16.07 6.58 -12.28
CA MET A 14 15.48 5.27 -11.99
C MET A 14 14.44 4.86 -13.03
N VAL A 15 13.83 5.87 -13.67
CA VAL A 15 12.70 5.76 -14.60
C VAL A 15 13.16 5.82 -16.06
N ARG A 16 14.32 6.46 -16.32
CA ARG A 16 14.98 6.49 -17.64
C ARG A 16 15.81 5.21 -17.82
N GLY A 17 15.19 4.20 -18.40
CA GLY A 17 15.84 2.99 -18.91
C GLY A 17 15.53 2.81 -20.39
N GLU A 18 16.47 2.27 -21.16
CA GLU A 18 16.34 2.05 -22.60
C GLU A 18 15.29 0.96 -22.90
N GLY A 19 14.21 1.32 -23.61
CA GLY A 19 13.55 0.49 -24.63
C GLY A 19 12.97 -0.89 -24.30
N GLY A 20 12.97 -1.40 -23.07
CA GLY A 20 12.48 -2.78 -22.81
C GLY A 20 12.00 -3.10 -21.40
N GLU A 21 12.27 -2.26 -20.41
CA GLU A 21 11.75 -2.44 -19.05
C GLU A 21 10.33 -1.87 -18.96
N GLY A 22 9.35 -2.69 -18.55
CA GLY A 22 7.96 -2.23 -18.37
C GLY A 22 7.83 -1.07 -17.36
N THR A 23 6.64 -0.46 -17.28
CA THR A 23 6.35 0.66 -16.36
C THR A 23 6.07 0.16 -14.94
N ALA A 24 5.90 1.05 -13.98
CA ALA A 24 5.44 0.71 -12.63
C ALA A 24 4.07 0.02 -12.66
N ALA A 25 3.29 0.16 -13.73
CA ALA A 25 2.07 -0.62 -13.94
C ALA A 25 2.40 -2.09 -14.27
N THR A 26 3.33 -2.34 -15.19
CA THR A 26 3.55 -3.66 -15.78
C THR A 26 4.79 -4.41 -15.26
N CYS A 27 5.67 -3.75 -14.52
CA CYS A 27 6.96 -4.28 -14.08
C CYS A 27 7.10 -4.23 -12.56
N ALA A 28 6.94 -5.39 -11.91
CA ALA A 28 7.13 -5.52 -10.47
C ALA A 28 8.56 -5.18 -10.02
N ALA A 29 9.57 -5.50 -10.83
CA ALA A 29 10.97 -5.15 -10.54
C ALA A 29 11.19 -3.62 -10.53
N ARG A 30 10.51 -2.89 -11.41
CA ARG A 30 10.53 -1.43 -11.42
C ARG A 30 9.86 -0.86 -10.17
N ARG A 31 8.66 -1.37 -9.81
CA ARG A 31 8.00 -1.01 -8.53
C ARG A 31 8.90 -1.26 -7.33
N ASP A 32 9.60 -2.40 -7.31
CA ASP A 32 10.51 -2.77 -6.22
C ASP A 32 11.67 -1.77 -6.09
N LYS A 33 12.32 -1.40 -7.20
CA LYS A 33 13.39 -0.40 -7.23
C LYS A 33 12.92 0.96 -6.70
N ILE A 34 11.75 1.42 -7.16
CA ILE A 34 11.15 2.70 -6.71
C ILE A 34 10.79 2.63 -5.22
N ALA A 35 10.18 1.54 -4.75
CA ALA A 35 9.83 1.39 -3.35
C ALA A 35 11.05 1.35 -2.44
N ARG A 36 12.15 0.71 -2.85
CA ARG A 36 13.42 0.73 -2.10
C ARG A 36 13.98 2.14 -1.99
N TYR A 37 13.90 2.95 -3.05
CA TYR A 37 14.24 4.37 -2.95
C TYR A 37 13.38 5.09 -1.90
N PHE A 38 12.07 4.88 -1.91
CA PHE A 38 11.17 5.46 -0.91
C PHE A 38 11.51 5.01 0.52
N HIS A 39 11.86 3.74 0.71
CA HIS A 39 12.35 3.23 2.00
C HIS A 39 13.66 3.89 2.44
N VAL A 40 14.57 4.20 1.51
CA VAL A 40 15.81 4.95 1.82
C VAL A 40 15.49 6.35 2.33
N VAL A 41 14.51 7.04 1.74
CA VAL A 41 14.11 8.40 2.14
C VAL A 41 13.10 8.45 3.29
N GLY A 42 12.85 7.32 3.97
CA GLY A 42 12.07 7.29 5.21
C GLY A 42 10.61 6.83 5.08
N VAL A 43 10.16 6.47 3.89
CA VAL A 43 8.79 5.95 3.67
C VAL A 43 8.74 4.47 4.02
N ARG A 44 7.95 4.10 5.02
CA ARG A 44 7.84 2.72 5.50
C ARG A 44 6.89 1.84 4.71
N ARG A 45 5.88 2.44 4.08
CA ARG A 45 4.82 1.76 3.33
C ARG A 45 4.61 2.48 2.02
N VAL A 46 4.89 1.77 0.94
CA VAL A 46 4.64 2.20 -0.43
C VAL A 46 3.49 1.35 -0.93
N LEU A 47 2.34 1.99 -1.16
CA LEU A 47 1.16 1.37 -1.75
C LEU A 47 0.98 1.95 -3.16
N VAL A 48 1.02 1.08 -4.16
CA VAL A 48 0.83 1.41 -5.57
C VAL A 48 -0.46 0.77 -6.04
N THR A 49 -1.49 1.59 -6.25
CA THR A 49 -2.74 1.12 -6.88
C THR A 49 -2.48 0.88 -8.36
N LEU A 50 -3.00 -0.22 -8.90
CA LEU A 50 -2.83 -0.72 -10.27
C LEU A 50 -4.18 -0.83 -10.99
N GLY A 51 -5.10 0.09 -10.70
CA GLY A 51 -6.47 0.06 -11.20
C GLY A 51 -7.17 -1.28 -10.94
N ALA A 52 -7.72 -1.88 -12.00
CA ALA A 52 -8.44 -3.16 -11.93
C ALA A 52 -7.55 -4.36 -11.52
N GLN A 53 -6.22 -4.23 -11.52
CA GLN A 53 -5.33 -5.28 -11.05
C GLN A 53 -5.20 -5.29 -9.51
N GLY A 54 -5.60 -4.22 -8.84
CA GLY A 54 -5.57 -4.10 -7.39
C GLY A 54 -4.44 -3.22 -6.87
N VAL A 55 -3.73 -3.67 -5.86
CA VAL A 55 -2.69 -2.90 -5.17
C VAL A 55 -1.45 -3.74 -4.98
N TRP A 56 -0.32 -3.25 -5.45
CA TRP A 56 0.99 -3.73 -5.05
C TRP A 56 1.48 -2.93 -3.85
N TYR A 57 2.08 -3.60 -2.86
CA TYR A 57 2.64 -2.93 -1.70
C TYR A 57 4.06 -3.39 -1.40
N SER A 58 4.81 -2.47 -0.79
CA SER A 58 6.10 -2.72 -0.18
C SER A 58 6.14 -2.03 1.17
N ALA A 59 6.29 -2.82 2.23
CA ALA A 59 6.34 -2.33 3.60
C ALA A 59 7.59 -2.87 4.28
N GLY A 60 8.35 -2.01 4.95
CA GLY A 60 9.59 -2.45 5.57
C GLY A 60 10.29 -1.36 6.37
N ASP A 61 11.36 -1.78 7.05
CA ASP A 61 12.25 -0.87 7.75
C ASP A 61 12.88 0.13 6.78
N VAL A 62 13.13 1.33 7.31
CA VAL A 62 13.54 2.50 6.53
C VAL A 62 15.00 2.84 6.78
N GLY A 63 15.61 3.55 5.83
CA GLY A 63 17.02 3.92 5.85
C GLY A 63 17.85 3.09 4.89
N ARG A 64 18.98 3.66 4.45
CA ARG A 64 19.88 3.00 3.49
C ARG A 64 20.60 1.80 4.09
N GLU A 65 21.05 1.94 5.34
CA GLU A 65 21.88 0.96 6.03
C GLU A 65 21.14 -0.36 6.25
N VAL A 66 19.84 -0.32 6.54
CA VAL A 66 19.04 -1.52 6.74
C VAL A 66 18.85 -2.31 5.44
N GLN A 67 18.91 -1.69 4.25
CA GLN A 67 18.71 -2.42 2.99
C GLN A 67 19.91 -3.29 2.57
N ILE A 68 21.02 -3.24 3.30
CA ILE A 68 22.23 -4.02 3.03
C ILE A 68 22.07 -5.43 3.66
N GLY A 69 21.10 -6.22 3.17
CA GLY A 69 21.07 -7.70 3.27
C GLY A 69 21.27 -8.38 4.63
N GLY A 70 21.22 -7.67 5.77
CA GLY A 70 21.42 -8.24 7.10
C GLY A 70 20.17 -8.95 7.64
N ALA A 71 20.36 -9.90 8.55
CA ALA A 71 19.28 -10.70 9.17
C ALA A 71 18.21 -9.85 9.90
N GLU A 72 18.47 -8.56 10.15
CA GLU A 72 17.57 -7.66 10.87
C GLU A 72 16.64 -6.84 9.97
N TRP A 73 16.93 -6.73 8.67
CA TRP A 73 16.08 -5.94 7.78
C TRP A 73 14.78 -6.68 7.51
N VAL A 74 13.68 -6.12 7.99
CA VAL A 74 12.36 -6.68 7.72
C VAL A 74 11.69 -5.89 6.63
N ARG A 75 11.30 -6.60 5.57
CA ARG A 75 10.49 -6.09 4.49
C ARG A 75 9.54 -7.17 3.98
N ALA A 76 8.32 -6.77 3.67
CA ALA A 76 7.33 -7.56 2.98
C ALA A 76 6.91 -6.86 1.69
N VAL A 77 6.66 -7.66 0.66
CA VAL A 77 6.12 -7.23 -0.64
C VAL A 77 4.96 -8.14 -0.95
N GLY A 78 3.86 -7.57 -1.42
CA GLY A 78 2.70 -8.36 -1.80
C GLY A 78 1.81 -7.64 -2.79
N GLU A 79 0.86 -8.39 -3.35
CA GLU A 79 -0.17 -7.88 -4.25
C GLU A 79 -1.54 -8.31 -3.72
N VAL A 80 -2.46 -7.36 -3.67
CA VAL A 80 -3.86 -7.58 -3.28
C VAL A 80 -4.72 -7.29 -4.49
N PRO A 81 -5.49 -8.27 -5.01
CA PRO A 81 -6.33 -8.05 -6.18
C PRO A 81 -7.42 -7.01 -5.89
N ALA A 82 -7.87 -6.31 -6.94
CA ALA A 82 -9.02 -5.42 -6.82
C ALA A 82 -10.26 -6.21 -6.35
N ALA A 83 -11.05 -5.59 -5.48
CA ALA A 83 -12.36 -6.13 -5.15
C ALA A 83 -13.27 -5.96 -6.38
N LYS A 84 -14.04 -7.00 -6.70
CA LYS A 84 -15.01 -6.94 -7.79
C LYS A 84 -16.10 -5.94 -7.44
N VAL A 85 -16.40 -5.07 -8.39
CA VAL A 85 -17.48 -4.09 -8.34
C VAL A 85 -18.48 -4.49 -9.42
N GLU A 86 -19.75 -4.61 -9.08
CA GLU A 86 -20.78 -5.00 -10.05
C GLU A 86 -21.06 -3.87 -11.04
N SER A 87 -21.12 -2.63 -10.55
CA SER A 87 -21.25 -1.42 -11.36
C SER A 87 -20.56 -0.24 -10.70
N VAL A 88 -19.70 0.46 -11.45
CA VAL A 88 -19.13 1.74 -11.02
C VAL A 88 -20.16 2.85 -11.28
N VAL A 89 -20.59 3.54 -10.22
CA VAL A 89 -21.58 4.62 -10.25
C VAL A 89 -20.88 5.98 -10.20
N ASP A 90 -20.02 6.21 -9.21
CA ASP A 90 -19.25 7.44 -9.00
C ASP A 90 -17.89 7.07 -8.38
N THR A 91 -16.80 7.71 -8.81
CA THR A 91 -15.46 7.47 -8.25
C THR A 91 -15.04 8.52 -7.21
N THR A 92 -15.89 9.50 -6.96
CA THR A 92 -15.70 10.53 -5.95
C THR A 92 -15.55 9.91 -4.57
N GLY A 93 -14.52 10.29 -3.81
CA GLY A 93 -14.29 9.77 -2.46
C GLY A 93 -13.67 8.37 -2.38
N ALA A 94 -13.44 7.68 -3.50
CA ALA A 94 -12.86 6.33 -3.50
C ALA A 94 -11.43 6.32 -2.89
N GLY A 95 -10.62 7.32 -3.24
CA GLY A 95 -9.27 7.49 -2.69
C GLY A 95 -9.26 7.74 -1.19
N ASP A 96 -10.11 8.65 -0.70
CA ASP A 96 -10.26 8.93 0.73
C ASP A 96 -10.76 7.70 1.49
N THR A 97 -11.71 6.96 0.92
CA THR A 97 -12.21 5.70 1.48
C THR A 97 -11.11 4.65 1.58
N PHE A 98 -10.29 4.50 0.55
CA PHE A 98 -9.14 3.60 0.58
C PHE A 98 -8.18 3.98 1.72
N VAL A 99 -7.77 5.25 1.77
CA VAL A 99 -6.81 5.74 2.77
C VAL A 99 -7.37 5.63 4.18
N GLY A 100 -8.63 6.01 4.38
CA GLY A 100 -9.33 5.90 5.66
C GLY A 100 -9.47 4.44 6.12
N GLY A 101 -9.93 3.56 5.23
CA GLY A 101 -10.05 2.13 5.50
C GLY A 101 -8.71 1.49 5.85
N TYR A 102 -7.65 1.83 5.11
CA TYR A 102 -6.28 1.39 5.42
C TYR A 102 -5.83 1.88 6.80
N ALA A 103 -5.97 3.19 7.07
CA ALA A 103 -5.52 3.81 8.30
C ALA A 103 -6.19 3.21 9.54
N VAL A 104 -7.50 2.93 9.47
CA VAL A 104 -8.26 2.29 10.57
C VAL A 104 -7.68 0.91 10.90
N GLN A 105 -7.35 0.09 9.89
CA GLN A 105 -6.80 -1.25 10.13
C GLN A 105 -5.40 -1.22 10.76
N ILE A 106 -4.57 -0.25 10.35
CA ILE A 106 -3.26 0.01 10.95
C ILE A 106 -3.41 0.52 12.38
N ALA A 107 -4.35 1.43 12.65
CA ALA A 107 -4.59 1.99 13.97
C ALA A 107 -5.08 0.92 14.97
N ARG A 108 -6.06 0.10 14.58
CA ARG A 108 -6.59 -1.00 15.41
C ARG A 108 -5.52 -1.99 15.86
N TRP A 109 -4.61 -2.35 14.96
CA TRP A 109 -3.50 -3.23 15.34
C TRP A 109 -2.55 -2.55 16.34
N ARG A 110 -2.25 -1.25 16.16
CA ARG A 110 -1.41 -0.51 17.12
C ARG A 110 -2.07 -0.39 18.48
N GLU A 111 -3.37 -0.14 18.53
CA GLU A 111 -4.14 -0.12 19.77
C GLU A 111 -4.07 -1.47 20.48
N ALA A 112 -4.32 -2.57 19.77
CA ALA A 112 -4.26 -3.92 20.32
C ALA A 112 -2.86 -4.33 20.84
N LYS A 113 -1.78 -3.78 20.26
CA LYS A 113 -0.39 -4.01 20.70
C LYS A 113 0.07 -3.03 21.79
N GLY A 114 -0.79 -2.13 22.28
CA GLY A 114 -0.43 -1.15 23.30
C GLY A 114 0.41 0.03 22.79
N GLY A 115 0.46 0.25 21.47
CA GLY A 115 1.19 1.35 20.86
C GLY A 115 2.68 1.06 20.63
N GLY A 116 3.55 1.98 21.08
CA GLY A 116 5.01 1.86 20.94
C GLY A 116 5.58 2.36 19.60
N ARG A 117 6.90 2.54 19.59
CA ARG A 117 7.66 2.89 18.38
C ARG A 117 8.02 1.63 17.62
N VAL A 118 8.08 1.72 16.29
CA VAL A 118 8.50 0.59 15.44
C VAL A 118 9.90 0.08 15.81
N GLY A 119 10.80 0.96 16.26
CA GLY A 119 12.16 0.57 16.69
C GLY A 119 12.20 -0.25 17.98
N GLU A 120 11.11 -0.34 18.74
CA GLU A 120 10.99 -1.15 19.96
C GLU A 120 10.43 -2.55 19.65
N MET A 121 9.94 -2.79 18.41
CA MET A 121 9.38 -4.07 18.00
C MET A 121 10.47 -5.11 17.75
N THR A 122 10.24 -6.33 18.22
CA THR A 122 11.02 -7.51 17.86
C THR A 122 10.98 -7.76 16.34
N VAL A 123 11.95 -8.52 15.82
CA VAL A 123 11.97 -8.90 14.39
C VAL A 123 10.67 -9.60 13.97
N GLN A 124 10.09 -10.43 14.85
CA GLN A 124 8.83 -11.14 14.55
C GLN A 124 7.63 -10.20 14.51
N GLU A 125 7.53 -9.26 15.45
CA GLU A 125 6.48 -8.23 15.41
C GLU A 125 6.61 -7.35 14.17
N ARG A 126 7.85 -7.01 13.74
CA ARG A 126 8.05 -6.29 12.48
C ARG A 126 7.61 -7.10 11.26
N ARG A 127 7.82 -8.43 11.26
CA ARG A 127 7.36 -9.32 10.17
C ARG A 127 5.84 -9.36 10.09
N GLU A 128 5.16 -9.52 11.23
CA GLU A 128 3.70 -9.41 11.33
C GLU A 128 3.21 -8.03 10.83
N TRP A 129 3.87 -6.97 11.28
CA TRP A 129 3.51 -5.56 11.01
C TRP A 129 3.63 -5.17 9.53
N TYR A 130 4.71 -5.61 8.87
CA TYR A 130 4.93 -5.33 7.45
C TYR A 130 4.25 -6.33 6.52
N GLY A 131 4.09 -7.58 6.94
CA GLY A 131 3.37 -8.61 6.19
C GLY A 131 1.87 -8.59 6.49
N ASP A 132 1.42 -9.54 7.32
CA ASP A 132 0.01 -9.86 7.57
C ASP A 132 -0.86 -8.63 7.87
N VAL A 133 -0.38 -7.71 8.69
CA VAL A 133 -1.13 -6.51 9.06
C VAL A 133 -1.30 -5.56 7.88
N THR A 134 -0.25 -5.39 7.08
CA THR A 134 -0.30 -4.52 5.91
C THR A 134 -1.18 -5.15 4.83
N GLU A 135 -1.07 -6.45 4.58
CA GLU A 135 -1.94 -7.14 3.62
C GLU A 135 -3.41 -7.06 4.02
N ARG A 136 -3.73 -7.34 5.29
CA ARG A 136 -5.10 -7.21 5.82
C ARG A 136 -5.64 -5.80 5.66
N ALA A 137 -4.82 -4.79 5.97
CA ALA A 137 -5.20 -3.39 5.82
C ALA A 137 -5.47 -3.01 4.36
N VAL A 138 -4.62 -3.47 3.42
CA VAL A 138 -4.82 -3.22 1.99
C VAL A 138 -6.07 -3.94 1.47
N ARG A 139 -6.31 -5.21 1.86
CA ARG A 139 -7.53 -5.94 1.49
C ARG A 139 -8.80 -5.22 1.95
N TRP A 140 -8.80 -4.73 3.19
CA TRP A 140 -9.92 -3.97 3.73
C TRP A 140 -10.13 -2.66 2.98
N ALA A 141 -9.06 -1.89 2.76
CA ALA A 141 -9.09 -0.63 2.02
C ALA A 141 -9.60 -0.79 0.59
N THR A 142 -9.15 -1.84 -0.11
CA THR A 142 -9.60 -2.17 -1.47
C THR A 142 -11.09 -2.51 -1.49
N LYS A 143 -11.59 -3.30 -0.53
CA LYS A 143 -13.03 -3.59 -0.41
C LYS A 143 -13.85 -2.33 -0.09
N ALA A 144 -13.38 -1.50 0.84
CA ALA A 144 -14.04 -0.26 1.21
C ALA A 144 -14.16 0.69 0.01
N SER A 145 -13.06 0.88 -0.72
CA SER A 145 -13.04 1.69 -1.95
C SER A 145 -13.94 1.11 -3.03
N ALA A 146 -14.04 -0.21 -3.16
CA ALA A 146 -14.94 -0.85 -4.11
C ALA A 146 -16.42 -0.59 -3.78
N ARG A 147 -16.81 -0.67 -2.50
CA ARG A 147 -18.16 -0.32 -2.05
C ARG A 147 -18.48 1.17 -2.24
N CYS A 148 -17.47 2.03 -2.01
CA CYS A 148 -17.61 3.46 -2.23
C CYS A 148 -18.02 3.78 -3.67
N VAL A 149 -17.43 3.11 -4.66
CA VAL A 149 -17.72 3.42 -6.06
C VAL A 149 -19.06 2.88 -6.57
N GLU A 150 -19.77 2.08 -5.78
CA GLU A 150 -21.10 1.55 -6.09
C GLU A 150 -22.22 2.54 -5.74
N ARG A 151 -21.89 3.70 -5.14
CA ARG A 151 -22.85 4.71 -4.67
C ARG A 151 -22.51 6.08 -5.23
N ASP A 152 -23.51 6.95 -5.32
CA ASP A 152 -23.34 8.34 -5.74
C ASP A 152 -22.73 9.20 -4.63
N GLY A 153 -21.85 10.14 -5.00
CA GLY A 153 -21.34 11.19 -4.13
C GLY A 153 -20.05 10.86 -3.37
N ALA A 154 -19.70 11.75 -2.42
CA ALA A 154 -18.44 11.70 -1.66
C ALA A 154 -18.61 11.10 -0.25
N MET A 155 -19.01 11.91 0.75
CA MET A 155 -19.08 11.43 2.14
C MET A 155 -20.15 10.34 2.34
N ASN A 156 -21.27 10.44 1.61
CA ASN A 156 -22.38 9.48 1.72
C ASN A 156 -22.08 8.12 1.06
N SER A 157 -21.08 8.05 0.19
CA SER A 157 -20.69 6.80 -0.48
C SER A 157 -19.72 5.97 0.35
N ILE A 158 -19.03 6.57 1.34
CA ILE A 158 -18.14 5.86 2.26
C ILE A 158 -18.92 4.76 3.00
N PRO A 159 -18.54 3.48 2.88
CA PRO A 159 -19.24 2.38 3.53
C PRO A 159 -19.00 2.38 5.05
N TRP A 160 -20.02 1.96 5.79
CA TRP A 160 -19.86 1.54 7.18
C TRP A 160 -19.10 0.21 7.26
N GLU A 161 -18.56 -0.10 8.43
CA GLU A 161 -17.73 -1.30 8.65
C GLU A 161 -18.46 -2.59 8.29
N ASP A 162 -19.73 -2.71 8.66
CA ASP A 162 -20.59 -3.86 8.40
C ASP A 162 -20.93 -4.05 6.91
N GLU A 163 -20.70 -3.03 6.08
CA GLU A 163 -20.88 -3.09 4.62
C GLU A 163 -19.63 -3.60 3.88
N ILE A 164 -18.49 -3.72 4.59
CA ILE A 164 -17.19 -4.15 4.03
C ILE A 164 -16.92 -5.65 4.29
N LEU A 165 -17.44 -6.19 5.40
CA LEU A 165 -17.23 -7.57 5.87
C LEU A 165 -17.65 -8.59 4.79
#